data_AF-A0A5R9FUA4-F1
#
_entry.id   AF-A0A5R9FUA4-F1
#
_cell.length_a   1.000
_cell.length_b   1.000
_cell.length_c   1.000
_cell.angle_alpha   90.00
_cell.angle_beta   90.00
_cell.angle_gamma   90.00
#
_symmetry.space_group_name_H-M   'P 1'
#
loop_
_entity.id
_entity.type
_entity.pdbx_description
1 polymer ?
#
loop_
_entity_poly.entity_id
_entity_poly.type
_entity_poly.pdbx_seq_one_letter_code
_entity_poly.pdbx_strand_id
1 'polypeptide(L)'
;MHHIYVGPTLPSCEPLLSAPGVRVHPPIQHGDLFDAAVRDGDTAVIIDGVYHQAPALRHKEVLAAMGRGVQVIGAASIGALRAAELDDFGMVGVGAVYLAYADGDITGDDEVAVGQLPDGQRQALTWPLVNLRHTLGLARAAGVLDEERAERLLAALRAVYYPQRTTAAVRAVCQGQAEEEFAGWLAEQRAADPYFGDLKRLDALAAVRTALGGRMLTGAPPAPVTWDSGYFWAWSNHFARSTVDGVELSTGARVVYQQVFDEDFRERWADVLAHRSRHPARGGEGLALSERLERACGGALPAHQVFHPALDLRDEATVALLLAGESAEDRVAVARYADALATYRSERSGAAVSDDVARRLLLQVWRCRERTLGAHASARGLISAAYAIEAVKPLVPGYLAEARETTETGKEAIGGDG
;
A
#
# COMPACT_ATOMS: atom_id res chain seq x y z
N MET A 1 11.51 -3.89 -15.38
CA MET A 1 12.15 -3.15 -14.27
C MET A 1 12.11 -4.04 -13.02
N HIS A 2 13.06 -3.92 -12.09
CA HIS A 2 13.04 -4.62 -10.80
C HIS A 2 12.81 -3.63 -9.66
N HIS A 3 11.73 -3.80 -8.89
CA HIS A 3 11.37 -2.99 -7.73
C HIS A 3 11.75 -3.74 -6.48
N ILE A 4 12.75 -3.28 -5.72
CA ILE A 4 13.31 -4.03 -4.59
C ILE A 4 13.03 -3.26 -3.29
N TYR A 5 12.20 -3.84 -2.42
CA TYR A 5 11.75 -3.24 -1.16
C TYR A 5 12.63 -3.71 0.00
N VAL A 6 13.46 -2.81 0.52
CA VAL A 6 14.53 -3.15 1.48
C VAL A 6 14.57 -2.23 2.70
N GLY A 7 15.06 -2.76 3.82
CA GLY A 7 15.41 -1.98 4.99
C GLY A 7 16.36 -2.75 5.93
N PRO A 8 15.94 -3.15 7.15
CA PRO A 8 16.83 -3.76 8.14
C PRO A 8 17.58 -4.99 7.69
N THR A 9 17.00 -5.77 6.77
CA THR A 9 17.60 -7.01 6.28
C THR A 9 18.68 -6.75 5.25
N LEU A 10 18.49 -5.73 4.40
CA LEU A 10 19.42 -5.41 3.32
C LEU A 10 19.59 -3.88 3.21
N PRO A 11 20.78 -3.34 3.48
CA PRO A 11 20.99 -1.90 3.40
C PRO A 11 20.89 -1.42 1.94
N SER A 12 20.37 -0.21 1.74
CA SER A 12 20.19 0.37 0.40
C SER A 12 21.52 0.61 -0.35
N CYS A 13 22.64 0.63 0.37
CA CYS A 13 23.98 0.73 -0.20
C CYS A 13 24.55 -0.61 -0.69
N GLU A 14 23.80 -1.70 -0.60
CA GLU A 14 24.23 -3.01 -1.10
C GLU A 14 24.60 -2.94 -2.59
N PRO A 15 25.81 -3.37 -3.01
CA PRO A 15 26.27 -3.24 -4.39
C PRO A 15 25.33 -3.83 -5.45
N LEU A 16 24.67 -4.98 -5.16
CA LEU A 16 23.72 -5.60 -6.09
C LEU A 16 22.51 -4.71 -6.41
N LEU A 17 22.16 -3.77 -5.52
CA LEU A 17 21.05 -2.85 -5.72
C LEU A 17 21.39 -1.69 -6.67
N SER A 18 22.67 -1.51 -7.01
CA SER A 18 23.13 -0.53 -8.01
C SER A 18 23.08 -1.06 -9.45
N ALA A 19 22.57 -2.27 -9.67
CA ALA A 19 22.49 -2.86 -11.00
C ALA A 19 21.53 -2.07 -11.92
N PRO A 20 21.81 -1.99 -13.23
CA PRO A 20 20.89 -1.38 -14.19
C PRO A 20 19.51 -2.04 -14.14
N GLY A 21 18.45 -1.23 -14.25
CA GLY A 21 17.08 -1.74 -14.20
C GLY A 21 16.59 -2.10 -12.79
N VAL A 22 17.31 -1.72 -11.73
CA VAL A 22 16.87 -1.81 -10.33
C VAL A 22 16.37 -0.46 -9.83
N ARG A 23 15.21 -0.48 -9.17
CA ARG A 23 14.65 0.63 -8.39
C ARG A 23 14.55 0.17 -6.95
N VAL A 24 15.32 0.81 -6.09
CA VAL A 24 15.32 0.53 -4.65
C VAL A 24 14.23 1.33 -3.97
N HIS A 25 13.41 0.65 -3.18
CA HIS A 25 12.32 1.21 -2.41
C HIS A 25 12.59 1.05 -0.91
N PRO A 26 11.96 1.86 -0.04
CA PRO A 26 11.86 1.56 1.39
C PRO A 26 11.24 0.18 1.66
N PRO A 27 11.23 -0.29 2.92
CA PRO A 27 10.44 -1.46 3.30
C PRO A 27 9.01 -1.29 2.81
N ILE A 28 8.46 -2.36 2.25
CA ILE A 28 7.14 -2.32 1.64
C ILE A 28 6.09 -1.93 2.67
N GLN A 29 5.21 -1.03 2.27
CA GLN A 29 4.04 -0.65 3.05
C GLN A 29 2.76 -0.88 2.25
N HIS A 30 1.65 -0.75 2.94
CA HIS A 30 0.34 -0.87 2.36
C HIS A 30 0.12 0.13 1.22
N GLY A 31 -0.19 -0.38 0.03
CA GLY A 31 -0.48 0.40 -1.17
C GLY A 31 0.70 0.59 -2.12
N ASP A 32 1.92 0.24 -1.72
CA ASP A 32 3.12 0.44 -2.54
C ASP A 32 3.08 -0.34 -3.86
N LEU A 33 2.40 -1.50 -3.92
CA LEU A 33 2.30 -2.23 -5.18
C LEU A 33 1.26 -1.61 -6.12
N PHE A 34 0.41 -0.69 -5.67
CA PHE A 34 -0.50 0.05 -6.55
C PHE A 34 0.15 1.26 -7.23
N ASP A 35 1.41 1.56 -6.92
CA ASP A 35 2.20 2.59 -7.60
C ASP A 35 2.23 2.35 -9.12
N ALA A 36 1.96 3.41 -9.90
CA ALA A 36 1.95 3.38 -11.36
C ALA A 36 3.34 3.11 -11.98
N ALA A 37 4.41 3.23 -11.19
CA ALA A 37 5.75 2.84 -11.57
C ALA A 37 5.92 1.31 -11.68
N VAL A 38 5.08 0.51 -11.01
CA VAL A 38 5.11 -0.96 -11.06
C VAL A 38 4.18 -1.43 -12.17
N ARG A 39 4.73 -1.92 -13.28
CA ARG A 39 4.01 -2.21 -14.53
C ARG A 39 4.00 -3.70 -14.87
N ASP A 40 3.13 -4.06 -15.82
CA ASP A 40 3.13 -5.39 -16.44
C ASP A 40 4.54 -5.74 -16.95
N GLY A 41 4.99 -6.96 -16.67
CA GLY A 41 6.34 -7.44 -17.00
C GLY A 41 7.46 -7.00 -16.03
N ASP A 42 7.17 -6.19 -15.01
CA ASP A 42 8.14 -5.87 -13.96
C ASP A 42 8.26 -7.00 -12.92
N THR A 43 9.35 -6.97 -12.14
CA THR A 43 9.56 -7.84 -10.98
C THR A 43 9.54 -7.02 -9.70
N ALA A 44 8.67 -7.35 -8.75
CA ALA A 44 8.73 -6.82 -7.38
C ALA A 44 9.41 -7.83 -6.46
N VAL A 45 10.50 -7.42 -5.80
CA VAL A 45 11.23 -8.21 -4.80
C VAL A 45 10.93 -7.64 -3.43
N ILE A 46 10.16 -8.40 -2.65
CA ILE A 46 9.74 -8.03 -1.30
C ILE A 46 10.70 -8.69 -0.31
N ILE A 47 11.51 -7.87 0.36
CA ILE A 47 12.39 -8.32 1.44
C ILE A 47 11.82 -7.85 2.78
N ASP A 48 11.85 -6.55 3.03
CA ASP A 48 11.37 -5.96 4.28
C ASP A 48 10.03 -5.28 4.11
N GLY A 49 9.26 -5.20 5.20
CA GLY A 49 8.03 -4.40 5.29
C GLY A 49 8.00 -3.55 6.55
N VAL A 50 7.22 -2.48 6.50
CA VAL A 50 7.04 -1.58 7.66
C VAL A 50 6.29 -2.32 8.77
N TYR A 51 6.88 -2.38 9.96
CA TYR A 51 6.32 -3.06 11.12
C TYR A 51 5.79 -2.04 12.14
N HIS A 52 4.62 -2.30 12.74
CA HIS A 52 3.91 -1.49 13.75
C HIS A 52 3.42 -0.07 13.37
N GLN A 53 4.07 0.62 12.44
CA GLN A 53 3.79 2.04 12.14
C GLN A 53 2.80 2.26 10.98
N ALA A 54 2.48 1.21 10.22
CA ALA A 54 1.54 1.25 9.12
C ALA A 54 0.76 -0.07 9.04
N PRO A 55 -0.43 -0.10 8.40
CA PRO A 55 -1.09 -1.35 8.08
C PRO A 55 -0.14 -2.29 7.32
N ALA A 56 -0.14 -3.58 7.67
CA ALA A 56 0.70 -4.55 7.00
C ALA A 56 0.33 -4.73 5.51
N LEU A 57 1.31 -5.11 4.70
CA LEU A 57 1.11 -5.54 3.33
C LEU A 57 0.04 -6.65 3.28
N ARG A 58 -0.99 -6.44 2.45
CA ARG A 58 -2.12 -7.35 2.33
C ARG A 58 -1.88 -8.36 1.21
N HIS A 59 -2.30 -9.62 1.41
CA HIS A 59 -2.28 -10.66 0.39
C HIS A 59 -2.94 -10.22 -0.92
N LYS A 60 -4.09 -9.56 -0.83
CA LYS A 60 -4.84 -9.05 -1.99
C LYS A 60 -4.05 -8.03 -2.81
N GLU A 61 -3.10 -7.33 -2.20
CA GLU A 61 -2.25 -6.37 -2.90
C GLU A 61 -1.25 -7.09 -3.80
N VAL A 62 -0.60 -8.11 -3.25
CA VAL A 62 0.33 -8.98 -3.97
C VAL A 62 -0.38 -9.72 -5.09
N LEU A 63 -1.54 -10.31 -4.82
CA LEU A 63 -2.38 -10.96 -5.82
C LEU A 63 -2.79 -10.01 -6.95
N ALA A 64 -3.11 -8.75 -6.62
CA ALA A 64 -3.43 -7.73 -7.63
C ALA A 64 -2.22 -7.31 -8.46
N ALA A 65 -1.01 -7.30 -7.90
CA ALA A 65 0.22 -7.10 -8.67
C ALA A 65 0.47 -8.26 -9.64
N MET A 66 0.41 -9.51 -9.14
CA MET A 66 0.57 -10.70 -9.98
C MET A 66 -0.48 -10.80 -11.08
N GLY A 67 -1.74 -10.46 -10.78
CA GLY A 67 -2.82 -10.41 -11.77
C GLY A 67 -2.65 -9.35 -12.86
N ARG A 68 -1.80 -8.33 -12.65
CA ARG A 68 -1.38 -7.35 -13.67
C ARG A 68 -0.14 -7.80 -14.46
N GLY A 69 0.35 -9.02 -14.24
CA GLY A 69 1.55 -9.55 -14.88
C GLY A 69 2.87 -9.12 -14.23
N VAL A 70 2.81 -8.57 -13.00
CA VAL A 70 4.03 -8.31 -12.20
C VAL A 70 4.51 -9.62 -11.58
N GLN A 71 5.76 -9.99 -11.81
CA GLN A 71 6.36 -11.10 -11.10
C GLN A 71 6.68 -10.68 -9.66
N VAL A 72 6.25 -11.44 -8.66
CA VAL A 72 6.54 -11.11 -7.25
C VAL A 72 7.45 -12.18 -6.66
N ILE A 73 8.60 -11.75 -6.11
CA ILE A 73 9.56 -12.57 -5.39
C ILE A 73 9.54 -12.16 -3.93
N GLY A 74 9.44 -13.12 -3.01
CA GLY A 74 9.53 -12.89 -1.57
C GLY A 74 10.70 -13.65 -0.96
N ALA A 75 11.47 -12.98 -0.11
CA ALA A 75 12.56 -13.60 0.64
C ALA A 75 12.86 -12.85 1.92
N ALA A 76 13.27 -13.59 2.96
CA ALA A 76 13.47 -13.08 4.32
C ALA A 76 12.26 -12.29 4.87
N SER A 77 12.32 -11.91 6.15
CA SER A 77 11.38 -10.95 6.74
C SER A 77 9.89 -11.26 6.43
N ILE A 78 9.09 -10.23 6.13
CA ILE A 78 7.71 -10.36 5.65
C ILE A 78 7.63 -10.95 4.24
N GLY A 79 8.67 -10.81 3.42
CA GLY A 79 8.71 -11.31 2.05
C GLY A 79 8.61 -12.83 1.97
N ALA A 80 9.41 -13.53 2.79
CA ALA A 80 9.37 -14.98 2.93
C ALA A 80 8.02 -15.47 3.43
N LEU A 81 7.45 -14.82 4.46
CA LEU A 81 6.14 -15.18 4.98
C LEU A 81 5.06 -15.04 3.90
N ARG A 82 5.03 -13.91 3.18
CA ARG A 82 4.07 -13.69 2.10
C ARG A 82 4.25 -14.64 0.94
N ALA A 83 5.48 -15.03 0.62
CA ALA A 83 5.74 -16.05 -0.39
C ALA A 83 5.19 -17.41 0.04
N ALA A 84 5.42 -17.85 1.29
CA ALA A 84 4.88 -19.11 1.80
C ALA A 84 3.33 -19.14 1.83
N GLU A 85 2.68 -17.98 1.94
CA GLU A 85 1.22 -17.89 1.91
C GLU A 85 0.64 -17.75 0.48
N LEU A 86 1.47 -17.42 -0.51
CA LEU A 86 1.03 -17.02 -1.87
C LEU A 86 1.73 -17.77 -3.01
N ASP A 87 2.57 -18.75 -2.70
CA ASP A 87 3.30 -19.52 -3.70
C ASP A 87 2.38 -20.38 -4.57
N ASP A 88 1.33 -20.97 -3.99
CA ASP A 88 0.22 -21.61 -4.70
C ASP A 88 -0.50 -20.67 -5.69
N PHE A 89 -0.37 -19.35 -5.50
CA PHE A 89 -0.95 -18.31 -6.36
C PHE A 89 0.07 -17.69 -7.33
N GLY A 90 1.32 -18.17 -7.33
CA GLY A 90 2.37 -17.77 -8.27
C GLY A 90 3.44 -16.83 -7.71
N MET A 91 3.40 -16.48 -6.42
CA MET A 91 4.50 -15.73 -5.77
C MET A 91 5.73 -16.62 -5.63
N VAL A 92 6.91 -16.09 -5.92
CA VAL A 92 8.15 -16.88 -5.91
C VAL A 92 8.84 -16.71 -4.56
N GLY A 93 8.88 -17.78 -3.77
CA GLY A 93 9.68 -17.82 -2.55
C GLY A 93 11.15 -18.12 -2.82
N VAL A 94 12.05 -17.40 -2.15
CA VAL A 94 13.50 -17.63 -2.24
C VAL A 94 14.12 -17.67 -0.85
N GLY A 95 15.00 -18.64 -0.64
CA GLY A 95 15.83 -18.73 0.55
C GLY A 95 15.30 -19.66 1.63
N ALA A 96 16.13 -19.88 2.66
CA ALA A 96 15.83 -20.84 3.72
C ALA A 96 14.70 -20.38 4.64
N VAL A 97 14.54 -19.07 4.86
CA VAL A 97 13.45 -18.51 5.67
C VAL A 97 12.10 -18.75 4.99
N TYR A 98 12.02 -18.63 3.66
CA TYR A 98 10.81 -18.99 2.91
C TYR A 98 10.48 -20.48 3.08
N LEU A 99 11.46 -21.35 2.81
CA LEU A 99 11.26 -22.81 2.93
C LEU A 99 10.80 -23.20 4.33
N ALA A 100 11.41 -22.64 5.37
CA ALA A 100 11.02 -22.91 6.75
C ALA A 100 9.57 -22.49 7.07
N TYR A 101 9.05 -21.42 6.47
CA TYR A 101 7.62 -21.07 6.59
C TYR A 101 6.73 -21.99 5.75
N ALA A 102 7.12 -22.28 4.51
CA ALA A 102 6.35 -23.13 3.60
C ALA A 102 6.19 -24.56 4.12
N ASP A 103 7.26 -25.11 4.72
CA ASP A 103 7.29 -26.45 5.33
C ASP A 103 6.65 -26.47 6.73
N GLY A 104 6.39 -25.29 7.32
CA GLY A 104 5.81 -25.15 8.66
C GLY A 104 6.80 -25.36 9.82
N ASP A 105 8.10 -25.42 9.54
CA ASP A 105 9.18 -25.49 10.55
C ASP A 105 9.17 -24.26 11.47
N ILE A 106 8.78 -23.10 10.92
CA ILE A 106 8.55 -21.86 11.65
C ILE A 106 7.18 -21.27 11.31
N THR A 107 6.52 -20.65 12.29
CA THR A 107 5.18 -20.06 12.11
C THR A 107 4.99 -18.73 12.86
N GLY A 108 5.99 -18.29 13.64
CA GLY A 108 5.87 -17.13 14.53
C GLY A 108 6.35 -15.84 13.89
N ASP A 109 5.64 -14.74 14.08
CA ASP A 109 6.06 -13.41 13.59
C ASP A 109 7.42 -12.96 14.21
N ASP A 110 7.71 -13.42 15.43
CA ASP A 110 8.97 -13.14 16.14
C ASP A 110 10.19 -13.82 15.51
N GLU A 111 9.97 -14.76 14.58
CA GLU A 111 11.03 -15.44 13.84
C GLU A 111 11.82 -14.44 13.00
N VAL A 112 11.11 -13.48 12.41
CA VAL A 112 11.70 -12.52 11.46
C VAL A 112 11.67 -11.07 11.94
N ALA A 113 10.91 -10.77 12.99
CA ALA A 113 10.78 -9.43 13.55
C ALA A 113 12.10 -8.93 14.17
N VAL A 114 12.36 -7.64 14.00
CA VAL A 114 13.52 -6.94 14.57
C VAL A 114 13.10 -5.61 15.17
N GLY A 115 13.82 -5.14 16.19
CA GLY A 115 13.72 -3.78 16.69
C GLY A 115 14.41 -2.80 15.74
N GLN A 116 13.77 -1.65 15.51
CA GLN A 116 14.30 -0.54 14.70
C GLN A 116 14.23 0.77 15.49
N LEU A 117 15.10 1.72 15.14
CA LEU A 117 15.00 3.08 15.69
C LEU A 117 13.78 3.81 15.12
N PRO A 118 13.12 4.68 15.91
CA PRO A 118 11.98 5.49 15.43
C PRO A 118 12.36 6.57 14.42
N ASP A 119 13.65 6.90 14.28
CA ASP A 119 14.16 8.01 13.47
C ASP A 119 14.28 7.69 11.96
N GLY A 120 13.78 6.52 11.54
CA GLY A 120 13.84 6.06 10.16
C GLY A 120 15.16 5.41 9.76
N GLN A 121 16.12 5.26 10.68
CA GLN A 121 17.30 4.44 10.43
C GLN A 121 16.89 2.98 10.21
N ARG A 122 17.19 2.47 9.02
CA ARG A 122 16.78 1.14 8.56
C ARG A 122 17.77 0.05 8.99
N GLN A 123 18.29 0.13 10.22
CA GLN A 123 19.19 -0.87 10.77
C GLN A 123 18.47 -1.71 11.81
N ALA A 124 18.69 -3.03 11.77
CA ALA A 124 18.22 -3.93 12.82
C ALA A 124 19.04 -3.72 14.10
N LEU A 125 18.35 -3.46 15.22
CA LEU A 125 18.97 -3.33 16.55
C LEU A 125 19.00 -4.66 17.32
N THR A 126 18.19 -5.62 16.89
CA THR A 126 18.02 -6.91 17.56
C THR A 126 18.14 -8.07 16.59
N TRP A 127 18.36 -9.25 17.17
CA TRP A 127 18.49 -10.50 16.45
C TRP A 127 17.12 -11.12 16.15
N PRO A 128 16.78 -11.38 14.89
CA PRO A 128 15.63 -12.21 14.55
C PRO A 128 15.95 -13.68 14.90
N LEU A 129 14.92 -14.45 15.26
CA LEU A 129 15.14 -15.82 15.74
C LEU A 129 15.69 -16.74 14.65
N VAL A 130 15.34 -16.52 13.38
CA VAL A 130 15.89 -17.27 12.24
C VAL A 130 17.40 -17.14 12.12
N ASN A 131 17.96 -15.94 12.39
CA ASN A 131 19.41 -15.75 12.37
C ASN A 131 20.08 -16.48 13.54
N LEU A 132 19.42 -16.53 14.71
CA LEU A 132 19.94 -17.27 15.86
C LEU A 132 19.90 -18.79 15.62
N ARG A 133 18.80 -19.32 15.09
CA ARG A 133 18.70 -20.74 14.66
C ARG A 133 19.82 -21.09 13.70
N HIS A 134 20.02 -20.27 12.67
CA HIS A 134 21.09 -20.46 11.68
C HIS A 134 22.47 -20.44 12.34
N THR A 135 22.73 -19.46 13.20
CA THR A 135 24.02 -19.31 13.91
C THR A 135 24.30 -20.51 14.82
N LEU A 136 23.30 -21.02 15.52
CA LEU A 136 23.43 -22.22 16.35
C LEU A 136 23.70 -23.46 15.49
N GLY A 137 23.06 -23.58 14.33
CA GLY A 137 23.37 -24.62 13.35
C GLY A 137 24.82 -24.58 12.86
N LEU A 138 25.34 -23.38 12.58
CA LEU A 138 26.76 -23.18 12.22
C LEU A 138 27.69 -23.58 13.38
N ALA A 139 27.36 -23.21 14.62
CA ALA A 139 28.14 -23.58 15.80
C ALA A 139 28.18 -25.10 16.01
N ARG A 140 27.06 -25.78 15.77
CA ARG A 140 26.99 -27.25 15.80
C ARG A 140 27.86 -27.90 14.72
N ALA A 141 27.78 -27.39 13.49
CA ALA A 141 28.63 -27.87 12.40
C ALA A 141 30.13 -27.66 12.68
N ALA A 142 30.48 -26.61 13.44
CA ALA A 142 31.83 -26.34 13.90
C ALA A 142 32.25 -27.12 15.16
N GLY A 143 31.36 -27.93 15.74
CA GLY A 143 31.63 -28.72 16.96
C GLY A 143 31.65 -27.90 18.26
N VAL A 144 31.23 -26.63 18.24
CA VAL A 144 31.17 -25.75 19.41
C VAL A 144 29.99 -26.08 20.31
N LEU A 145 28.88 -26.54 19.72
CA LEU A 145 27.68 -26.98 20.41
C LEU A 145 27.28 -28.39 19.93
N ASP A 146 26.66 -29.15 20.82
CA ASP A 146 25.86 -30.32 20.43
C ASP A 146 24.38 -29.93 20.23
N GLU A 147 23.54 -30.89 19.83
CA GLU A 147 22.10 -30.65 19.63
C GLU A 147 21.42 -30.16 20.91
N GLU A 148 21.66 -30.84 22.04
CA GLU A 148 20.95 -30.57 23.28
C GLU A 148 21.28 -29.15 23.81
N ARG A 149 22.56 -28.76 23.75
CA ARG A 149 23.02 -27.41 24.09
C ARG A 149 22.39 -26.36 23.18
N ALA A 150 22.36 -26.60 21.87
CA ALA A 150 21.78 -25.66 20.91
C ALA A 150 20.27 -25.47 21.11
N GLU A 151 19.51 -26.55 21.35
CA GLU A 151 18.07 -26.48 21.61
C GLU A 151 17.76 -25.71 22.91
N ARG A 152 18.49 -26.01 24.00
CA ARG A 152 18.32 -25.28 25.27
C ARG A 152 18.63 -23.80 25.11
N LEU A 153 19.73 -23.46 24.45
CA LEU A 153 20.12 -22.07 24.22
C LEU A 153 19.12 -21.34 23.31
N LEU A 154 18.63 -22.00 22.26
CA LEU A 154 17.60 -21.45 21.39
C LEU A 154 16.30 -21.15 22.15
N ALA A 155 15.86 -22.06 23.02
CA ALA A 155 14.68 -21.85 23.85
C ALA A 155 14.84 -20.63 24.78
N ALA A 156 16.01 -20.48 25.39
CA ALA A 156 16.33 -19.33 26.24
C ALA A 156 16.37 -18.01 25.45
N LEU A 157 16.95 -18.01 24.25
CA LEU A 157 17.00 -16.84 23.37
C LEU A 157 15.62 -16.46 22.83
N ARG A 158 14.77 -17.45 22.51
CA ARG A 158 13.39 -17.24 22.09
C ARG A 158 12.55 -16.55 23.16
N ALA A 159 12.77 -16.88 24.44
CA ALA A 159 12.06 -16.28 25.56
C ALA A 159 12.33 -14.76 25.73
N VAL A 160 13.41 -14.24 25.13
CA VAL A 160 13.66 -12.79 25.08
C VAL A 160 12.74 -12.16 24.04
N TYR A 161 11.89 -11.23 24.49
CA TYR A 161 11.00 -10.46 23.63
C TYR A 161 11.78 -9.77 22.50
N TYR A 162 11.34 -9.92 21.25
CA TYR A 162 12.15 -9.59 20.07
C TYR A 162 12.70 -8.15 20.01
N PRO A 163 12.03 -7.07 20.50
CA PRO A 163 12.61 -5.72 20.55
C PRO A 163 13.73 -5.56 21.57
N GLN A 164 13.88 -6.53 22.48
CA GLN A 164 14.90 -6.54 23.53
C GLN A 164 16.04 -7.52 23.23
N ARG A 165 15.93 -8.32 22.15
CA ARG A 165 16.92 -9.34 21.74
C ARG A 165 18.18 -8.75 21.11
N THR A 166 18.78 -7.79 21.79
CA THR A 166 20.03 -7.12 21.40
C THR A 166 21.23 -8.06 21.52
N THR A 167 22.37 -7.70 20.92
CA THR A 167 23.63 -8.45 21.12
C THR A 167 24.02 -8.57 22.60
N ALA A 168 23.74 -7.54 23.42
CA ALA A 168 23.97 -7.60 24.86
C ALA A 168 23.06 -8.63 25.55
N ALA A 169 21.78 -8.69 25.16
CA ALA A 169 20.85 -9.69 25.69
C ALA A 169 21.24 -11.11 25.26
N VAL A 170 21.63 -11.32 24.00
CA VAL A 170 22.14 -12.62 23.52
C VAL A 170 23.34 -13.06 24.36
N ARG A 171 24.31 -12.17 24.60
CA ARG A 171 25.48 -12.46 25.45
C ARG A 171 25.09 -12.82 26.89
N ALA A 172 24.15 -12.09 27.48
CA ALA A 172 23.67 -12.35 28.83
C ALA A 172 22.96 -13.72 28.93
N VAL A 173 22.19 -14.10 27.90
CA VAL A 173 21.57 -15.43 27.83
C VAL A 173 22.63 -16.53 27.73
N CYS A 174 23.67 -16.36 26.89
CA CYS A 174 24.75 -17.34 26.82
C CYS A 174 25.45 -17.54 28.18
N GLN A 175 25.73 -16.45 28.91
CA GLN A 175 26.30 -16.52 30.27
C GLN A 175 25.36 -17.24 31.24
N GLY A 176 24.06 -16.92 31.22
CA GLY A 176 23.07 -17.56 32.08
C GLY A 176 22.86 -19.05 31.81
N GLN A 177 23.22 -19.52 30.61
CA GLN A 177 23.15 -20.94 30.21
C GLN A 177 24.51 -21.66 30.28
N ALA A 178 25.57 -21.00 30.79
CA ALA A 178 26.95 -21.53 30.79
C ALA A 178 27.48 -21.89 29.40
N GLU A 179 27.17 -21.06 28.40
CA GLU A 179 27.57 -21.20 26.99
C GLU A 179 28.59 -20.11 26.58
N GLU A 180 29.60 -19.86 27.43
CA GLU A 180 30.65 -18.86 27.18
C GLU A 180 31.53 -19.21 25.97
N GLU A 181 31.76 -20.50 25.73
CA GLU A 181 32.50 -20.99 24.56
C GLU A 181 31.82 -20.54 23.26
N PHE A 182 30.50 -20.75 23.15
CA PHE A 182 29.71 -20.28 22.02
C PHE A 182 29.72 -18.75 21.92
N ALA A 183 29.59 -18.03 23.03
CA ALA A 183 29.62 -16.56 23.03
C ALA A 183 30.98 -16.01 22.54
N GLY A 184 32.09 -16.65 22.92
CA GLY A 184 33.43 -16.33 22.46
C GLY A 184 33.59 -16.61 20.97
N TRP A 185 33.22 -17.82 20.53
CA TRP A 185 33.24 -18.22 19.12
C TRP A 185 32.41 -17.27 18.25
N LEU A 186 31.19 -16.93 18.66
CA LEU A 186 30.34 -16.00 17.90
C LEU A 186 30.96 -14.61 17.80
N ALA A 187 31.59 -14.13 18.86
CA ALA A 187 32.28 -12.84 18.85
C ALA A 187 33.48 -12.84 17.89
N GLU A 188 34.26 -13.92 17.87
CA GLU A 188 35.38 -14.09 16.93
C GLU A 188 34.92 -14.13 15.48
N GLN A 189 33.89 -14.93 15.18
CA GLN A 189 33.32 -15.02 13.82
C GLN A 189 32.78 -13.66 13.35
N ARG A 190 32.07 -12.93 14.22
CA ARG A 190 31.54 -11.60 13.88
C ARG A 190 32.60 -10.50 13.78
N ALA A 191 33.74 -10.67 14.44
CA ALA A 191 34.88 -9.77 14.28
C ALA A 191 35.56 -9.96 12.90
N ALA A 192 35.57 -11.20 12.40
CA ALA A 192 36.08 -11.52 11.07
C ALA A 192 35.10 -11.15 9.94
N ASP A 193 33.80 -11.41 10.14
CA ASP A 193 32.72 -11.06 9.21
C ASP A 193 31.52 -10.46 9.98
N PRO A 194 31.26 -9.13 9.84
CA PRO A 194 30.13 -8.48 10.48
C PRO A 194 28.75 -9.10 10.18
N TYR A 195 28.62 -9.80 9.05
CA TYR A 195 27.39 -10.46 8.59
C TYR A 195 27.32 -11.96 8.92
N PHE A 196 28.29 -12.49 9.68
CA PHE A 196 28.26 -13.88 10.10
C PHE A 196 26.96 -14.21 10.85
N GLY A 197 26.28 -15.28 10.41
CA GLY A 197 25.00 -15.72 10.97
C GLY A 197 23.77 -14.95 10.47
N ASP A 198 23.93 -14.01 9.53
CA ASP A 198 22.82 -13.23 8.99
C ASP A 198 22.09 -13.95 7.84
N LEU A 199 21.27 -14.94 8.21
CA LEU A 199 20.48 -15.73 7.25
C LEU A 199 19.52 -14.85 6.44
N LYS A 200 18.87 -13.88 7.08
CA LYS A 200 17.97 -12.96 6.38
C LYS A 200 18.69 -12.21 5.26
N ARG A 201 19.92 -11.74 5.51
CA ARG A 201 20.74 -11.10 4.47
C ARG A 201 21.12 -12.06 3.35
N LEU A 202 21.49 -13.30 3.66
CA LEU A 202 21.80 -14.33 2.65
C LEU A 202 20.61 -14.58 1.71
N ASP A 203 19.42 -14.76 2.28
CA ASP A 203 18.17 -14.96 1.53
C ASP A 203 17.82 -13.74 0.68
N ALA A 204 17.94 -12.53 1.24
CA ALA A 204 17.70 -11.29 0.51
C ALA A 204 18.64 -11.15 -0.70
N LEU A 205 19.94 -11.42 -0.53
CA LEU A 205 20.90 -11.40 -1.63
C LEU A 205 20.58 -12.46 -2.69
N ALA A 206 20.15 -13.65 -2.27
CA ALA A 206 19.71 -14.70 -3.19
C ALA A 206 18.50 -14.25 -4.02
N ALA A 207 17.51 -13.61 -3.41
CA ALA A 207 16.33 -13.09 -4.11
C ALA A 207 16.68 -11.99 -5.12
N VAL A 208 17.57 -11.06 -4.75
CA VAL A 208 18.05 -10.03 -5.68
C VAL A 208 18.76 -10.67 -6.87
N ARG A 209 19.66 -11.63 -6.65
CA ARG A 209 20.33 -12.37 -7.74
C ARG A 209 19.33 -13.12 -8.62
N THR A 210 18.29 -13.69 -8.01
CA THR A 210 17.26 -14.44 -8.72
C THR A 210 16.46 -13.51 -9.64
N ALA A 211 16.11 -12.31 -9.17
CA ALA A 211 15.46 -11.28 -10.00
C ALA A 211 16.35 -10.82 -11.16
N LEU A 212 17.64 -10.54 -10.89
CA LEU A 212 18.59 -10.08 -11.89
C LEU A 212 18.98 -11.17 -12.91
N GLY A 213 18.79 -12.45 -12.56
CA GLY A 213 19.05 -13.58 -13.45
C GLY A 213 18.12 -13.67 -14.66
N GLY A 214 17.06 -12.84 -14.72
CA GLY A 214 16.22 -12.63 -15.90
C GLY A 214 15.40 -13.85 -16.36
N ARG A 215 15.40 -14.94 -15.61
CA ARG A 215 14.50 -16.06 -15.85
C ARG A 215 13.12 -15.69 -15.32
N MET A 216 12.07 -15.83 -16.13
CA MET A 216 10.71 -15.94 -15.57
C MET A 216 10.71 -17.17 -14.64
N LEU A 217 10.45 -16.95 -13.36
CA LEU A 217 10.65 -17.97 -12.33
C LEU A 217 9.39 -18.81 -12.10
N THR A 218 8.27 -18.49 -12.75
CA THR A 218 7.00 -19.25 -12.67
C THR A 218 6.23 -19.24 -13.99
N GLY A 219 5.44 -20.31 -14.21
CA GLY A 219 4.49 -20.46 -15.32
C GLY A 219 3.30 -19.51 -15.21
N ALA A 220 2.47 -19.48 -16.26
CA ALA A 220 1.33 -18.56 -16.38
C ALA A 220 0.55 -18.47 -15.05
N PRO A 221 0.21 -17.24 -14.58
CA PRO A 221 -0.52 -17.07 -13.33
C PRO A 221 -1.77 -17.96 -13.39
N PRO A 222 -2.14 -18.65 -12.28
CA PRO A 222 -3.41 -19.37 -12.25
C PRO A 222 -4.51 -18.41 -12.72
N ALA A 223 -5.42 -18.93 -13.56
CA ALA A 223 -6.49 -18.14 -14.17
C ALA A 223 -7.06 -17.18 -13.13
N PRO A 224 -7.21 -15.88 -13.44
CA PRO A 224 -7.37 -14.84 -12.45
C PRO A 224 -8.49 -15.24 -11.50
N VAL A 225 -8.12 -15.61 -10.28
CA VAL A 225 -9.09 -15.75 -9.22
C VAL A 225 -9.75 -14.37 -9.13
N THR A 226 -11.06 -14.30 -9.36
CA THR A 226 -11.76 -13.02 -9.46
C THR A 226 -11.80 -12.35 -8.07
N TRP A 227 -10.76 -11.58 -7.76
CA TRP A 227 -10.62 -10.78 -6.52
C TRP A 227 -11.27 -9.40 -6.64
N ASP A 228 -11.75 -9.06 -7.84
CA ASP A 228 -12.40 -7.81 -8.20
C ASP A 228 -13.76 -7.71 -7.50
N SER A 229 -13.76 -7.09 -6.34
CA SER A 229 -14.97 -6.72 -5.59
C SER A 229 -15.08 -5.21 -5.49
N GLY A 230 -16.28 -4.69 -5.24
CA GLY A 230 -16.45 -3.26 -4.96
C GLY A 230 -15.57 -2.79 -3.79
N TYR A 231 -15.33 -3.66 -2.80
CA TYR A 231 -14.39 -3.41 -1.71
C TYR A 231 -12.94 -3.30 -2.16
N PHE A 232 -12.53 -4.17 -3.09
CA PHE A 232 -11.18 -4.11 -3.67
C PHE A 232 -10.99 -2.80 -4.43
N TRP A 233 -11.93 -2.39 -5.29
CA TRP A 233 -11.81 -1.14 -6.03
C TRP A 233 -11.86 0.09 -5.11
N ALA A 234 -12.76 0.12 -4.12
CA ALA A 234 -12.78 1.20 -3.14
C ALA A 234 -11.43 1.34 -2.41
N TRP A 235 -10.83 0.21 -2.04
CA TRP A 235 -9.53 0.16 -1.41
C TRP A 235 -8.38 0.54 -2.36
N SER A 236 -8.31 0.00 -3.57
CA SER A 236 -7.23 0.30 -4.53
C SER A 236 -7.30 1.73 -5.04
N ASN A 237 -8.51 2.29 -5.19
CA ASN A 237 -8.71 3.68 -5.60
C ASN A 237 -8.16 4.69 -4.59
N HIS A 238 -8.05 4.31 -3.31
CA HIS A 238 -7.39 5.13 -2.30
C HIS A 238 -5.93 5.45 -2.67
N PHE A 239 -5.26 4.51 -3.34
CA PHE A 239 -3.86 4.62 -3.76
C PHE A 239 -3.70 5.11 -5.20
N ALA A 240 -4.79 5.34 -5.92
CA ALA A 240 -4.72 5.87 -7.28
C ALA A 240 -4.16 7.30 -7.26
N ARG A 241 -3.01 7.46 -7.91
CA ARG A 241 -2.25 8.71 -8.03
C ARG A 241 -1.88 8.95 -9.48
N SER A 242 -1.73 10.21 -9.84
CA SER A 242 -1.30 10.63 -11.17
C SER A 242 -0.43 11.87 -11.06
N THR A 243 0.69 11.90 -11.77
CA THR A 243 1.49 13.11 -11.95
C THR A 243 0.86 13.98 -13.02
N VAL A 244 0.40 15.18 -12.66
CA VAL A 244 -0.15 16.17 -13.59
C VAL A 244 0.48 17.53 -13.28
N ASP A 245 0.95 18.24 -14.30
CA ASP A 245 1.67 19.52 -14.16
C ASP A 245 2.89 19.45 -13.21
N GLY A 246 3.54 18.29 -13.15
CA GLY A 246 4.70 18.05 -12.28
C GLY A 246 4.38 17.76 -10.81
N VAL A 247 3.09 17.73 -10.45
CA VAL A 247 2.62 17.45 -9.09
C VAL A 247 1.91 16.09 -9.05
N GLU A 248 2.22 15.27 -8.06
CA GLU A 248 1.51 14.02 -7.82
C GLU A 248 0.24 14.27 -7.00
N LEU A 249 -0.92 13.98 -7.59
CA LEU A 249 -2.23 14.19 -6.97
C LEU A 249 -3.00 12.88 -6.84
N SER A 250 -3.84 12.79 -5.81
CA SER A 250 -4.80 11.68 -5.67
C SER A 250 -5.86 11.77 -6.77
N THR A 251 -5.96 10.71 -7.58
CA THR A 251 -6.99 10.60 -8.62
C THR A 251 -8.38 10.63 -8.00
N GLY A 252 -8.56 9.97 -6.85
CA GLY A 252 -9.82 10.02 -6.08
C GLY A 252 -10.18 11.44 -5.65
N ALA A 253 -9.24 12.21 -5.11
CA ALA A 253 -9.50 13.60 -4.71
C ALA A 253 -9.88 14.49 -5.90
N ARG A 254 -9.19 14.33 -7.04
CA ARG A 254 -9.51 15.03 -8.29
C ARG A 254 -10.93 14.71 -8.76
N VAL A 255 -11.31 13.43 -8.80
CA VAL A 255 -12.65 13.01 -9.21
C VAL A 255 -13.71 13.54 -8.25
N VAL A 256 -13.51 13.45 -6.94
CA VAL A 256 -14.48 13.98 -5.95
C VAL A 256 -14.58 15.50 -6.06
N TYR A 257 -13.48 16.21 -6.28
CA TYR A 257 -13.50 17.66 -6.49
C TYR A 257 -14.38 18.02 -7.70
N GLN A 258 -14.19 17.34 -8.82
CA GLN A 258 -15.01 17.50 -10.02
C GLN A 258 -16.48 17.15 -9.76
N GLN A 259 -16.77 16.04 -9.06
CA GLN A 259 -18.13 15.67 -8.67
C GLN A 259 -18.84 16.74 -7.83
N VAL A 260 -18.09 17.45 -6.98
CA VAL A 260 -18.65 18.44 -6.05
C VAL A 260 -18.79 19.81 -6.71
N PHE A 261 -17.74 20.31 -7.37
CA PHE A 261 -17.64 21.71 -7.78
C PHE A 261 -17.93 21.96 -9.26
N ASP A 262 -17.80 20.96 -10.14
CA ASP A 262 -18.13 21.15 -11.54
C ASP A 262 -19.64 20.98 -11.78
N GLU A 263 -20.26 22.02 -12.34
CA GLU A 263 -21.70 22.06 -12.59
C GLU A 263 -22.15 21.08 -13.68
N ASP A 264 -21.28 20.80 -14.65
CA ASP A 264 -21.46 19.96 -15.82
C ASP A 264 -21.02 18.50 -15.59
N PHE A 265 -20.56 18.16 -14.37
CA PHE A 265 -20.22 16.78 -14.02
C PHE A 265 -21.41 15.82 -14.18
N ARG A 266 -22.65 16.31 -14.06
CA ARG A 266 -23.86 15.48 -14.25
C ARG A 266 -24.01 14.98 -15.69
N GLU A 267 -23.68 15.81 -16.68
CA GLU A 267 -23.65 15.43 -18.10
C GLU A 267 -22.51 14.43 -18.33
N ARG A 268 -21.31 14.71 -17.79
CA ARG A 268 -20.17 13.77 -17.88
C ARG A 268 -20.47 12.42 -17.24
N TRP A 269 -21.18 12.40 -16.12
CA TRP A 269 -21.58 11.14 -15.48
C TRP A 269 -22.54 10.33 -16.35
N ALA A 270 -23.46 10.99 -17.06
CA ALA A 270 -24.31 10.32 -18.04
C ALA A 270 -23.49 9.70 -19.18
N ASP A 271 -22.46 10.39 -19.66
CA ASP A 271 -21.54 9.87 -20.67
C ASP A 271 -20.72 8.68 -20.15
N VAL A 272 -20.26 8.73 -18.90
CA VAL A 272 -19.57 7.60 -18.25
C VAL A 272 -20.49 6.37 -18.17
N LEU A 273 -21.75 6.56 -17.75
CA LEU A 273 -22.74 5.47 -17.72
C LEU A 273 -23.00 4.91 -19.13
N ALA A 274 -23.09 5.77 -20.13
CA ALA A 274 -23.29 5.37 -21.52
C ALA A 274 -22.10 4.56 -22.05
N HIS A 275 -20.87 5.00 -21.77
CA HIS A 275 -19.66 4.28 -22.10
C HIS A 275 -19.62 2.91 -21.41
N ARG A 276 -19.86 2.85 -20.09
CA ARG A 276 -19.87 1.58 -19.33
C ARG A 276 -20.97 0.62 -19.76
N SER A 277 -22.11 1.13 -20.22
CA SER A 277 -23.15 0.27 -20.77
C SER A 277 -22.69 -0.41 -22.06
N ARG A 278 -21.92 0.28 -22.91
CA ARG A 278 -21.37 -0.26 -24.16
C ARG A 278 -20.12 -1.11 -23.96
N HIS A 279 -19.36 -0.82 -22.91
CA HIS A 279 -18.08 -1.47 -22.60
C HIS A 279 -18.08 -2.01 -21.15
N PRO A 280 -18.86 -3.08 -20.87
CA PRO A 280 -18.94 -3.64 -19.53
C PRO A 280 -17.61 -4.27 -19.13
N ALA A 281 -17.13 -3.94 -17.93
CA ALA A 281 -15.82 -4.38 -17.42
C ALA A 281 -15.65 -5.91 -17.27
N ARG A 282 -16.74 -6.68 -17.25
CA ARG A 282 -16.74 -8.14 -17.03
C ARG A 282 -17.15 -8.97 -18.25
N GLY A 283 -16.89 -8.47 -19.46
CA GLY A 283 -17.16 -9.21 -20.70
C GLY A 283 -18.65 -9.48 -20.97
N GLY A 284 -19.54 -8.69 -20.38
CA GLY A 284 -20.97 -8.75 -20.66
C GLY A 284 -21.32 -8.17 -22.04
N GLU A 285 -22.58 -8.30 -22.43
CA GLU A 285 -23.09 -7.68 -23.65
C GLU A 285 -23.02 -6.14 -23.54
N GLY A 286 -22.37 -5.50 -24.52
CA GLY A 286 -22.34 -4.05 -24.68
C GLY A 286 -23.64 -3.55 -25.30
N LEU A 287 -24.37 -2.68 -24.59
CA LEU A 287 -25.68 -2.18 -24.98
C LEU A 287 -25.74 -0.66 -24.93
N ALA A 288 -26.63 -0.07 -25.70
CA ALA A 288 -27.02 1.32 -25.48
C ALA A 288 -27.57 1.49 -24.04
N LEU A 289 -27.28 2.62 -23.39
CA LEU A 289 -27.73 2.86 -22.01
C LEU A 289 -29.25 2.85 -21.89
N SER A 290 -29.95 3.40 -22.87
CA SER A 290 -31.41 3.38 -22.95
C SER A 290 -31.96 1.96 -22.98
N GLU A 291 -31.38 1.08 -23.78
CA GLU A 291 -31.78 -0.32 -23.85
C GLU A 291 -31.51 -1.06 -22.53
N ARG A 292 -30.34 -0.82 -21.92
CA ARG A 292 -30.02 -1.39 -20.61
C ARG A 292 -30.99 -0.93 -19.53
N LEU A 293 -31.38 0.35 -19.57
CA LEU A 293 -32.34 0.94 -18.64
C LEU A 293 -33.75 0.36 -18.83
N GLU A 294 -34.18 0.19 -20.09
CA GLU A 294 -35.44 -0.45 -20.43
C GLU A 294 -35.51 -1.87 -19.87
N ARG A 295 -34.45 -2.66 -20.05
CA ARG A 295 -34.36 -4.03 -19.50
C ARG A 295 -34.37 -4.06 -17.96
N ALA A 296 -33.82 -3.03 -17.30
CA ALA A 296 -33.69 -3.01 -15.84
C ALA A 296 -34.94 -2.50 -15.11
N CYS A 297 -35.61 -1.48 -15.65
CA CYS A 297 -36.73 -0.82 -14.97
C CYS A 297 -37.83 -0.30 -15.91
N GLY A 298 -37.86 -0.71 -17.18
CA GLY A 298 -38.83 -0.23 -18.17
C GLY A 298 -38.72 1.28 -18.43
N GLY A 299 -37.52 1.85 -18.25
CA GLY A 299 -37.28 3.29 -18.44
C GLY A 299 -37.91 4.21 -17.38
N ALA A 300 -38.50 3.66 -16.31
CA ALA A 300 -39.25 4.44 -15.33
C ALA A 300 -38.38 5.35 -14.44
N LEU A 301 -37.09 5.05 -14.31
CA LEU A 301 -36.14 5.78 -13.48
C LEU A 301 -34.96 6.26 -14.33
N PRO A 302 -34.33 7.40 -14.00
CA PRO A 302 -33.15 7.85 -14.72
C PRO A 302 -31.96 6.92 -14.45
N ALA A 303 -31.09 6.74 -15.45
CA ALA A 303 -29.98 5.78 -15.39
C ALA A 303 -29.07 5.94 -14.18
N HIS A 304 -28.80 7.16 -13.73
CA HIS A 304 -27.94 7.43 -12.58
C HIS A 304 -28.51 6.94 -11.25
N GLN A 305 -29.84 6.73 -11.15
CA GLN A 305 -30.51 6.16 -9.97
C GLN A 305 -30.59 4.63 -9.99
N VAL A 306 -30.37 4.02 -11.17
CA VAL A 306 -30.46 2.57 -11.37
C VAL A 306 -29.08 1.94 -11.39
N PHE A 307 -28.11 2.60 -12.03
CA PHE A 307 -26.78 2.07 -12.26
C PHE A 307 -25.72 2.82 -11.46
N HIS A 308 -25.02 2.06 -10.62
CA HIS A 308 -23.87 2.51 -9.85
C HIS A 308 -22.68 1.60 -10.14
N PRO A 309 -22.10 1.67 -11.35
CA PRO A 309 -20.96 0.85 -11.68
C PRO A 309 -19.81 1.22 -10.76
N ALA A 310 -19.15 0.22 -10.20
CA ALA A 310 -17.91 0.48 -9.49
C ALA A 310 -16.81 0.79 -10.54
N LEU A 311 -15.91 1.72 -10.22
CA LEU A 311 -14.96 2.31 -11.16
C LEU A 311 -13.54 2.05 -10.68
N ASP A 312 -12.64 1.69 -11.59
CA ASP A 312 -11.21 1.60 -11.31
C ASP A 312 -10.55 2.95 -11.64
N LEU A 313 -10.11 3.68 -10.63
CA LEU A 313 -9.43 4.98 -10.80
C LEU A 313 -7.95 4.83 -11.16
N ARG A 314 -7.47 3.59 -11.36
CA ARG A 314 -6.14 3.29 -11.89
C ARG A 314 -6.16 3.07 -13.41
N ASP A 315 -7.34 2.89 -13.99
CA ASP A 315 -7.52 2.74 -15.43
C ASP A 315 -7.56 4.11 -16.12
N GLU A 316 -6.61 4.35 -17.02
CA GLU A 316 -6.44 5.65 -17.69
C GLU A 316 -7.68 6.05 -18.51
N ALA A 317 -8.33 5.10 -19.18
CA ALA A 317 -9.53 5.38 -19.97
C ALA A 317 -10.71 5.82 -19.09
N THR A 318 -10.88 5.18 -17.94
CA THR A 318 -11.88 5.56 -16.93
C THR A 318 -11.62 6.95 -16.38
N VAL A 319 -10.36 7.24 -16.02
CA VAL A 319 -9.96 8.52 -15.45
C VAL A 319 -10.12 9.65 -16.47
N ALA A 320 -9.76 9.40 -17.74
CA ALA A 320 -9.92 10.38 -18.82
C ALA A 320 -11.38 10.81 -19.00
N LEU A 321 -12.34 9.89 -18.88
CA LEU A 321 -13.77 10.22 -18.96
C LEU A 321 -14.23 11.04 -17.74
N LEU A 322 -13.83 10.64 -16.53
CA LEU A 322 -14.23 11.31 -15.29
C LEU A 322 -13.66 12.74 -15.19
N LEU A 323 -12.41 12.92 -15.64
CA LEU A 323 -11.66 14.17 -15.50
C LEU A 323 -11.60 14.98 -16.80
N ALA A 324 -12.45 14.69 -17.78
CA ALA A 324 -12.47 15.39 -19.08
C ALA A 324 -12.67 16.91 -18.99
N GLY A 325 -13.37 17.39 -17.95
CA GLY A 325 -13.60 18.81 -17.68
C GLY A 325 -12.59 19.46 -16.72
N GLU A 326 -11.58 18.72 -16.24
CA GLU A 326 -10.67 19.23 -15.23
C GLU A 326 -9.72 20.31 -15.78
N SER A 327 -9.80 21.50 -15.18
CA SER A 327 -8.93 22.63 -15.48
C SER A 327 -7.61 22.60 -14.68
N ALA A 328 -6.65 23.45 -15.06
CA ALA A 328 -5.44 23.66 -14.27
C ALA A 328 -5.74 24.29 -12.91
N GLU A 329 -6.75 25.17 -12.85
CA GLU A 329 -7.19 25.81 -11.60
C GLU A 329 -7.77 24.78 -10.62
N ASP A 330 -8.54 23.81 -11.12
CA ASP A 330 -9.06 22.70 -10.30
C ASP A 330 -7.92 21.89 -9.68
N ARG A 331 -6.85 21.61 -10.45
CA ARG A 331 -5.69 20.87 -9.94
C ARG A 331 -4.95 21.63 -8.84
N VAL A 332 -4.78 22.94 -9.01
CA VAL A 332 -4.22 23.81 -7.98
C VAL A 332 -5.11 23.81 -6.73
N ALA A 333 -6.43 23.90 -6.90
CA ALA A 333 -7.37 23.84 -5.78
C ALA A 333 -7.32 22.48 -5.05
N VAL A 334 -7.24 21.36 -5.78
CA VAL A 334 -7.11 20.02 -5.20
C VAL A 334 -5.81 19.89 -4.38
N ALA A 335 -4.69 20.41 -4.90
CA ALA A 335 -3.43 20.43 -4.16
C ALA A 335 -3.55 21.23 -2.86
N ARG A 336 -4.08 22.47 -2.94
CA ARG A 336 -4.34 23.33 -1.78
C ARG A 336 -5.26 22.66 -0.75
N TYR A 337 -6.29 21.96 -1.20
CA TYR A 337 -7.25 21.28 -0.31
C TYR A 337 -6.60 20.07 0.38
N ALA A 338 -5.70 19.36 -0.30
CA ALA A 338 -4.91 18.28 0.30
C ALA A 338 -3.98 18.81 1.40
N ASP A 339 -3.32 19.95 1.17
CA ASP A 339 -2.47 20.60 2.16
C ASP A 339 -3.28 21.08 3.38
N ALA A 340 -4.43 21.72 3.15
CA ALA A 340 -5.33 22.13 4.21
C ALA A 340 -5.84 20.93 5.04
N LEU A 341 -6.11 19.80 4.41
CA LEU A 341 -6.49 18.57 5.10
C LEU A 341 -5.34 18.00 5.94
N ALA A 342 -4.10 18.03 5.43
CA ALA A 342 -2.93 17.58 6.17
C ALA A 342 -2.71 18.42 7.43
N THR A 343 -2.78 19.75 7.31
CA THR A 343 -2.72 20.69 8.43
C THR A 343 -3.86 20.48 9.43
N TYR A 344 -5.10 20.31 8.94
CA TYR A 344 -6.25 20.05 9.79
C TYR A 344 -6.08 18.76 10.63
N ARG A 345 -5.54 17.70 10.03
CA ARG A 345 -5.30 16.42 10.71
C ARG A 345 -4.20 16.52 11.77
N SER A 346 -3.14 17.28 11.51
CA SER A 346 -2.05 17.46 12.47
C SER A 346 -2.50 18.30 13.68
N GLU A 347 -3.23 19.39 13.46
CA GLU A 347 -3.70 20.29 14.52
C GLU A 347 -4.77 19.67 15.42
N ARG A 348 -5.61 18.78 14.87
CA ARG A 348 -6.76 18.20 15.59
C ARG A 348 -6.58 16.73 15.96
N SER A 349 -5.35 16.23 15.99
CA SER A 349 -5.04 14.84 16.34
C SER A 349 -5.91 13.82 15.59
N GLY A 350 -6.18 14.07 14.31
CA GLY A 350 -7.00 13.19 13.45
C GLY A 350 -8.51 13.28 13.62
N ALA A 351 -9.06 14.32 14.29
CA ALA A 351 -10.50 14.51 14.41
C ALA A 351 -11.20 14.53 13.03
N ALA A 352 -12.27 13.75 12.86
CA ALA A 352 -13.03 13.71 11.62
C ALA A 352 -13.88 14.98 11.42
N VAL A 353 -14.08 15.39 10.17
CA VAL A 353 -15.07 16.40 9.80
C VAL A 353 -16.46 15.83 10.04
N SER A 354 -17.35 16.60 10.69
CA SER A 354 -18.71 16.14 10.97
C SER A 354 -19.57 16.09 9.72
N ASP A 355 -20.47 15.10 9.67
CA ASP A 355 -21.43 14.91 8.58
C ASP A 355 -22.28 16.16 8.33
N ASP A 356 -22.60 16.91 9.38
CA ASP A 356 -23.41 18.13 9.30
C ASP A 356 -22.70 19.25 8.52
N VAL A 357 -21.39 19.43 8.73
CA VAL A 357 -20.62 20.44 7.99
C VAL A 357 -20.47 20.03 6.52
N ALA A 358 -20.15 18.76 6.27
CA ALA A 358 -20.08 18.21 4.92
C ALA A 358 -21.43 18.33 4.18
N ARG A 359 -22.54 18.02 4.85
CA ARG A 359 -23.89 18.18 4.29
C ARG A 359 -24.21 19.64 3.95
N ARG A 360 -23.91 20.58 4.85
CA ARG A 360 -24.14 22.02 4.61
C ARG A 360 -23.35 22.53 3.40
N LEU A 361 -22.10 22.11 3.25
CA LEU A 361 -21.30 22.41 2.07
C LEU A 361 -22.01 21.95 0.79
N LEU A 362 -22.43 20.67 0.72
CA LEU A 362 -23.09 20.14 -0.48
C LEU A 362 -24.40 20.86 -0.81
N LEU A 363 -25.22 21.17 0.20
CA LEU A 363 -26.47 21.91 0.00
C LEU A 363 -26.22 23.31 -0.57
N GLN A 364 -25.16 23.98 -0.11
CA GLN A 364 -24.76 25.30 -0.59
C GLN A 364 -24.20 25.23 -2.01
N VAL A 365 -23.21 24.36 -2.26
CA VAL A 365 -22.53 24.24 -3.56
C VAL A 365 -23.51 23.79 -4.64
N TRP A 366 -24.32 22.76 -4.38
CA TRP A 366 -25.29 22.25 -5.36
C TRP A 366 -26.60 23.03 -5.41
N ARG A 367 -26.76 24.07 -4.56
CA ARG A 367 -27.97 24.91 -4.46
C ARG A 367 -29.26 24.09 -4.40
N CYS A 368 -29.23 23.01 -3.61
CA CYS A 368 -30.32 22.04 -3.54
C CYS A 368 -30.91 21.93 -2.13
N ARG A 369 -32.08 21.29 -2.01
CA ARG A 369 -32.73 21.02 -0.71
C ARG A 369 -32.29 19.65 -0.20
N GLU A 370 -32.35 19.45 1.12
CA GLU A 370 -31.97 18.17 1.75
C GLU A 370 -32.72 16.98 1.17
N ARG A 371 -34.03 17.11 0.93
CA ARG A 371 -34.86 16.07 0.32
C ARG A 371 -34.40 15.64 -1.09
N THR A 372 -33.70 16.51 -1.82
CA THR A 372 -33.21 16.23 -3.18
C THR A 372 -31.71 15.92 -3.23
N LEU A 373 -31.01 15.99 -2.10
CA LEU A 373 -29.56 15.78 -2.03
C LEU A 373 -29.14 14.42 -2.59
N GLY A 374 -29.91 13.36 -2.31
CA GLY A 374 -29.65 12.02 -2.84
C GLY A 374 -29.72 11.93 -4.37
N ALA A 375 -30.67 12.63 -4.99
CA ALA A 375 -30.79 12.67 -6.45
C ALA A 375 -29.62 13.44 -7.09
N HIS A 376 -29.20 14.57 -6.48
CA HIS A 376 -28.03 15.32 -6.92
C HIS A 376 -26.74 14.49 -6.79
N ALA A 377 -26.58 13.77 -5.67
CA ALA A 377 -25.44 12.88 -5.44
C ALA A 377 -25.39 11.76 -6.49
N SER A 378 -26.51 11.06 -6.70
CA SER A 378 -26.65 10.00 -7.68
C SER A 378 -26.35 10.50 -9.11
N ALA A 379 -26.86 11.67 -9.49
CA ALA A 379 -26.57 12.32 -10.78
C ALA A 379 -25.08 12.68 -10.98
N ARG A 380 -24.29 12.71 -9.90
CA ARG A 380 -22.83 12.94 -9.90
C ARG A 380 -22.03 11.66 -9.65
N GLY A 381 -22.66 10.49 -9.68
CA GLY A 381 -21.99 9.21 -9.45
C GLY A 381 -21.65 8.92 -7.99
N LEU A 382 -22.17 9.70 -7.04
CA LEU A 382 -21.93 9.52 -5.60
C LEU A 382 -22.98 8.63 -4.93
N ILE A 383 -23.75 7.84 -5.68
CA ILE A 383 -24.74 6.82 -5.21
C ILE A 383 -25.91 7.39 -4.38
N SER A 384 -25.64 8.00 -3.23
CA SER A 384 -26.63 8.54 -2.29
C SER A 384 -26.09 9.76 -1.54
N ALA A 385 -26.97 10.43 -0.78
CA ALA A 385 -26.57 11.56 0.06
C ALA A 385 -25.49 11.17 1.09
N ALA A 386 -25.58 9.97 1.68
CA ALA A 386 -24.59 9.50 2.66
C ALA A 386 -23.21 9.32 2.02
N TYR A 387 -23.14 8.73 0.83
CA TYR A 387 -21.88 8.58 0.09
C TYR A 387 -21.30 9.93 -0.34
N ALA A 388 -22.13 10.88 -0.76
CA ALA A 388 -21.66 12.24 -1.07
C ALA A 388 -21.08 12.95 0.16
N ILE A 389 -21.73 12.82 1.32
CA ILE A 389 -21.26 13.37 2.59
C ILE A 389 -19.88 12.79 2.96
N GLU A 390 -19.70 11.47 2.86
CA GLU A 390 -18.40 10.85 3.14
C GLU A 390 -17.34 11.28 2.12
N ALA A 391 -17.68 11.33 0.84
CA ALA A 391 -16.75 11.69 -0.22
C ALA A 391 -16.22 13.12 -0.06
N VAL A 392 -17.06 14.09 0.33
CA VAL A 392 -16.66 15.50 0.40
C VAL A 392 -15.87 15.87 1.66
N LYS A 393 -15.93 15.07 2.73
CA LYS A 393 -15.24 15.36 4.01
C LYS A 393 -13.75 15.76 3.85
N PRO A 394 -12.93 15.08 3.02
CA PRO A 394 -11.54 15.48 2.78
C PRO A 394 -11.38 16.89 2.19
N LEU A 395 -12.38 17.39 1.46
CA LEU A 395 -12.35 18.71 0.81
C LEU A 395 -12.80 19.86 1.73
N VAL A 396 -13.50 19.55 2.82
CA VAL A 396 -14.09 20.56 3.72
C VAL A 396 -13.05 21.52 4.31
N PRO A 397 -11.88 21.08 4.83
CA PRO A 397 -10.88 22.01 5.37
C PRO A 397 -10.41 23.04 4.34
N GLY A 398 -10.14 22.60 3.10
CA GLY A 398 -9.74 23.48 2.01
C GLY A 398 -10.84 24.47 1.62
N TYR A 399 -12.08 24.00 1.50
CA TYR A 399 -13.23 24.85 1.21
C TYR A 399 -13.46 25.95 2.25
N LEU A 400 -13.31 25.61 3.54
CA LEU A 400 -13.45 26.58 4.62
C LEU A 400 -12.31 27.59 4.67
N ALA A 401 -11.09 27.19 4.31
CA ALA A 401 -9.95 28.10 4.21
C ALA A 401 -10.18 29.13 3.09
N GLU A 402 -10.57 28.66 1.90
CA GLU A 402 -10.87 29.50 0.74
C GLU A 402 -12.01 30.50 0.99
N ALA A 403 -13.08 30.06 1.68
CA ALA A 403 -14.19 30.95 2.06
C ALA A 403 -13.75 32.07 3.03
N ARG A 404 -12.77 31.80 3.92
CA ARG A 404 -12.23 32.81 4.85
C ARG A 404 -11.38 33.84 4.12
N GLU A 405 -10.48 33.40 3.24
CA GLU A 405 -9.63 34.27 2.42
C GLU A 405 -10.47 35.22 1.55
N THR A 406 -11.56 34.72 0.96
CA THR A 406 -12.49 35.52 0.14
C THR A 406 -13.23 36.57 1.00
N THR A 407 -13.52 36.27 2.26
CA THR A 407 -14.17 37.18 3.19
C THR A 407 -13.22 38.26 3.73
N GLU A 408 -11.94 37.92 3.93
CA GLU A 408 -10.91 38.84 4.41
C GLU A 408 -10.46 39.82 3.32
N THR A 409 -10.19 39.33 2.11
CA THR A 409 -9.90 40.17 0.93
C THR A 409 -11.06 41.11 0.58
N GLY A 410 -12.30 40.66 0.73
CA GLY A 410 -13.49 41.50 0.58
C GLY A 410 -13.61 42.60 1.64
N LYS A 411 -13.10 42.40 2.86
CA LYS A 411 -13.07 43.43 3.91
C LYS A 411 -11.95 44.44 3.71
N GLU A 412 -10.77 44.00 3.24
CA GLU A 412 -9.65 44.89 2.93
C GLU A 412 -9.95 45.81 1.73
N ALA A 413 -10.66 45.31 0.71
CA ALA A 413 -11.09 46.11 -0.43
C ALA A 413 -12.12 47.21 -0.08
N ILE A 414 -12.89 47.03 1.00
CA ILE A 414 -13.89 48.02 1.47
C ILE A 414 -13.27 49.00 2.49
N GLY A 415 -12.17 48.62 3.15
CA GLY A 415 -11.47 49.45 4.14
C GLY A 415 -10.40 50.40 3.58
N GLY A 416 -10.12 50.35 2.28
CA GLY A 416 -9.09 51.17 1.62
C GLY A 416 -9.56 52.51 1.03
N ASP A 417 -10.86 52.82 1.13
CA ASP A 417 -11.49 54.03 0.57
C ASP A 417 -12.06 54.94 1.68
N GLY A 418 -11.29 55.10 2.77
CA GLY A 418 -11.63 55.89 3.96
C GLY A 418 -10.72 57.10 4.18
#